data_AF-A0A0G1UCA2-F1
#
_entry.id   AF-A0A0G1UCA2-F1
#
_cell.length_a   1.000
_cell.length_b   1.000
_cell.length_c   1.000
_cell.angle_alpha   90.00
_cell.angle_beta   90.00
_cell.angle_gamma   90.00
#
_symmetry.space_group_name_H-M   'P 1'
#
loop_
_entity.id
_entity.type
_entity.pdbx_description
1 polymer ?
#
loop_
_entity_poly.entity_id
_entity_poly.type
_entity_poly.pdbx_seq_one_letter_code
_entity_poly.pdbx_strand_id
1 'polypeptide(L)'
;MNNSAGSPCVLLISNRDNVHVGLVTEYFERWKVNFFRLNVDKYPKEITVSFDPISGEGELKNSKGKNVLVQDITSCWYYHLPEPNISSKIKGKSNREFAVGEAKAGLGGLWRILDNRFWINHPKNLSAGALYKLKQLEVARKVGFEVPRSLVTRNQTWILNRVI
;
A
#
# COMPACT_ATOMS: atom_id res chain seq x y z
N MET A 1 22.80 -18.95 -19.62
CA MET A 1 22.02 -17.79 -19.11
C MET A 1 22.35 -17.66 -17.64
N ASN A 2 23.32 -16.81 -17.30
CA ASN A 2 23.75 -16.58 -15.92
C ASN A 2 22.71 -15.67 -15.27
N ASN A 3 21.82 -16.26 -14.48
CA ASN A 3 20.93 -15.51 -13.62
C ASN A 3 21.75 -15.06 -12.41
N SER A 4 22.47 -13.94 -12.54
CA SER A 4 22.98 -13.23 -11.38
C SER A 4 21.78 -12.64 -10.66
N ALA A 5 21.12 -13.47 -9.84
CA ALA A 5 20.01 -13.04 -8.99
C ALA A 5 20.49 -11.83 -8.18
N GLY A 6 19.81 -10.69 -8.34
CA GLY A 6 20.11 -9.51 -7.55
C GLY A 6 19.92 -9.80 -6.05
N SER A 7 20.47 -8.92 -5.21
CA SER A 7 20.35 -9.11 -3.77
C SER A 7 18.88 -8.94 -3.34
N PRO A 8 18.30 -9.88 -2.58
CA PRO A 8 16.90 -9.86 -2.20
C PRO A 8 16.55 -8.55 -1.49
N CYS A 9 15.42 -7.94 -1.85
CA CYS A 9 15.04 -6.61 -1.43
C CYS A 9 13.65 -6.60 -0.79
N VAL A 10 13.52 -5.83 0.30
CA VAL A 10 12.23 -5.53 0.93
C VAL A 10 11.63 -4.27 0.29
N LEU A 11 10.43 -4.37 -0.27
CA LEU A 11 9.66 -3.21 -0.71
C LEU A 11 8.86 -2.64 0.47
N LEU A 12 9.26 -1.47 0.94
CA LEU A 12 8.59 -0.73 2.01
C LEU A 12 7.67 0.34 1.40
N ILE A 13 6.36 0.20 1.59
CA ILE A 13 5.34 1.06 1.00
C ILE A 13 4.78 1.96 2.08
N SER A 14 4.97 3.27 1.95
CA SER A 14 4.52 4.26 2.94
C SER A 14 4.40 5.67 2.34
N ASN A 15 4.48 6.69 3.19
CA ASN A 15 4.62 8.11 2.83
C ASN A 15 5.90 8.70 3.42
N ARG A 16 6.36 9.83 2.87
CA ARG A 16 7.59 10.52 3.30
C ARG A 16 7.62 10.81 4.80
N ASP A 17 6.54 11.38 5.34
CA ASP A 17 6.51 11.96 6.69
C ASP A 17 6.11 10.93 7.78
N ASN A 18 6.19 9.63 7.46
CA ASN A 18 5.82 8.57 8.39
C ASN A 18 6.96 8.25 9.38
N VAL A 19 6.79 8.70 10.64
CA VAL A 19 7.78 8.53 11.71
C VAL A 19 8.03 7.07 12.09
N HIS A 20 6.99 6.23 12.10
CA HIS A 20 7.12 4.81 12.47
C HIS A 20 7.94 4.05 11.44
N VAL A 21 7.75 4.36 10.16
CA VAL A 21 8.53 3.77 9.07
C VAL A 21 9.99 4.23 9.14
N GLY A 22 10.24 5.49 9.51
CA GLY A 22 11.59 5.99 9.79
C GLY A 22 12.35 5.12 10.80
N LEU A 23 11.72 4.83 11.94
CA LEU A 23 12.31 3.97 12.98
C LEU A 23 12.62 2.57 12.48
N VAL A 24 11.73 1.95 11.68
CA VAL A 24 12.01 0.61 11.14
C VAL A 24 13.14 0.65 10.11
N THR A 25 13.25 1.71 9.31
CA THR A 25 14.36 1.84 8.36
C THR A 25 15.72 1.98 9.06
N GLU A 26 15.80 2.55 10.26
CA GLU A 26 17.03 2.57 11.05
C GLU A 26 17.50 1.14 11.41
N TYR A 27 16.57 0.24 11.75
CA TYR A 27 16.89 -1.18 11.97
C TYR A 27 17.31 -1.87 10.69
N PHE A 28 16.66 -1.59 9.56
CA PHE A 28 17.05 -2.15 8.27
C PHE A 28 18.48 -1.73 7.91
N GLU A 29 18.83 -0.46 8.11
CA GLU A 29 20.18 0.06 7.89
C GLU A 29 21.20 -0.59 8.85
N ARG A 30 20.88 -0.66 10.14
CA ARG A 30 21.73 -1.30 11.16
C ARG A 30 21.98 -2.79 10.86
N TRP A 31 20.97 -3.48 10.36
CA TRP A 31 21.05 -4.91 10.00
C TRP A 31 21.50 -5.15 8.56
N LYS A 32 21.81 -4.10 7.80
CA LYS A 32 22.21 -4.16 6.39
C LYS A 32 21.20 -4.91 5.52
N VAL A 33 19.92 -4.78 5.84
CA VAL A 33 18.82 -5.28 5.01
C VAL A 33 18.73 -4.41 3.77
N ASN A 34 18.71 -5.04 2.59
CA ASN A 34 18.44 -4.32 1.35
C ASN A 34 16.94 -4.02 1.24
N PHE A 35 16.58 -2.75 1.05
CA PHE A 35 15.19 -2.33 0.95
C PHE A 35 15.00 -1.15 0.00
N PHE A 36 13.85 -1.07 -0.63
CA PHE A 36 13.41 0.09 -1.40
C PHE A 36 12.20 0.72 -0.71
N ARG A 37 12.31 2.00 -0.32
CA ARG A 37 11.20 2.75 0.27
C ARG A 37 10.40 3.46 -0.83
N LEU A 38 9.25 2.90 -1.17
CA LEU A 38 8.25 3.50 -2.03
C LEU A 38 7.37 4.44 -1.21
N ASN A 39 7.73 5.72 -1.22
CA ASN A 39 6.88 6.80 -0.71
C ASN A 39 5.80 7.11 -1.74
N VAL A 40 4.57 6.66 -1.53
CA VAL A 40 3.49 6.79 -2.52
C VAL A 40 3.07 8.24 -2.72
N ASP A 41 3.21 9.11 -1.72
CA ASP A 41 3.09 10.57 -1.86
C ASP A 41 4.18 11.21 -2.76
N LYS A 42 5.18 10.44 -3.18
CA LYS A 42 6.21 10.83 -4.15
C LYS A 42 5.96 10.22 -5.53
N TYR A 43 5.07 9.24 -5.64
CA TYR A 43 4.64 8.67 -6.90
C TYR A 43 3.49 9.50 -7.51
N PRO A 44 3.48 9.76 -8.84
CA PRO A 44 4.48 9.38 -9.85
C PRO A 44 5.58 10.43 -10.10
N LYS A 45 5.67 11.50 -9.30
CA LYS A 45 6.55 12.66 -9.57
C LYS A 45 8.04 12.36 -9.45
N GLU A 46 8.40 11.64 -8.40
CA GLU A 46 9.78 11.42 -7.96
C GLU A 46 10.13 9.94 -7.93
N ILE A 47 9.15 9.06 -8.21
CA ILE A 47 9.35 7.62 -8.28
C ILE A 47 8.68 7.13 -9.55
N THR A 48 9.43 6.38 -10.35
CA THR A 48 8.93 5.70 -11.55
C THR A 48 8.76 4.22 -11.25
N VAL A 49 7.70 3.65 -11.83
CA VAL A 49 7.43 2.21 -11.83
C VAL A 49 7.31 1.82 -13.29
N SER A 50 8.18 0.93 -13.73
CA SER A 50 8.22 0.42 -15.09
C SER A 50 8.07 -1.10 -15.05
N PHE A 51 7.25 -1.65 -15.93
CA PHE A 51 7.09 -3.09 -16.05
C PHE A 51 6.71 -3.44 -17.48
N ASP A 52 7.44 -4.36 -18.09
CA ASP A 52 7.11 -4.94 -19.37
C ASP A 52 6.41 -6.29 -19.14
N PRO A 53 5.11 -6.41 -19.48
CA PRO A 53 4.37 -7.65 -19.27
C PRO A 53 4.79 -8.78 -20.21
N ILE A 54 5.50 -8.50 -21.31
CA ILE A 54 5.94 -9.52 -22.27
C ILE A 54 7.20 -10.22 -21.76
N SER A 55 8.22 -9.46 -21.39
CA SER A 55 9.45 -10.02 -20.79
C SER A 55 9.28 -10.40 -19.31
N GLY A 56 8.32 -9.79 -18.62
CA GLY A 56 8.17 -9.91 -17.17
C GLY A 56 9.22 -9.13 -16.38
N GLU A 57 10.01 -8.29 -17.05
CA GLU A 57 11.02 -7.43 -16.45
C GLU A 57 10.41 -6.12 -15.94
N GLY A 58 11.01 -5.54 -14.90
CA GLY A 58 10.53 -4.27 -14.38
C GLY A 58 11.45 -3.67 -13.33
N GLU A 59 11.29 -2.38 -13.10
CA GLU A 59 12.09 -1.66 -12.12
C GLU A 59 11.27 -0.59 -11.41
N LEU A 60 11.66 -0.33 -10.16
CA LEU A 60 11.28 0.86 -9.42
C LEU A 60 12.53 1.73 -9.29
N LYS A 61 12.38 3.02 -9.57
CA LYS A 61 13.50 3.98 -9.47
C LYS A 61 13.02 5.27 -8.83
N ASN A 62 13.81 5.81 -7.91
CA ASN A 62 13.56 7.11 -7.32
C ASN A 62 14.42 8.20 -7.98
N SER A 63 14.03 9.46 -7.77
CA SER A 63 14.72 10.65 -8.29
C SER A 63 16.14 10.82 -7.75
N LYS A 64 16.51 10.11 -6.68
CA LYS A 64 17.86 10.10 -6.09
C LYS A 64 18.77 9.01 -6.67
N GLY A 65 18.31 8.26 -7.67
CA GLY A 65 19.09 7.24 -8.37
C GLY A 65 19.07 5.84 -7.74
N LYS A 66 18.41 5.65 -6.58
CA LYS A 66 18.20 4.30 -6.03
C LYS A 66 17.18 3.58 -6.92
N ASN A 67 17.49 2.34 -7.29
CA ASN A 67 16.59 1.47 -8.03
C ASN A 67 16.51 0.08 -7.39
N VAL A 68 15.52 -0.69 -7.82
CA VAL A 68 15.38 -2.11 -7.53
C VAL A 68 14.65 -2.77 -8.70
N LEU A 69 15.09 -3.95 -9.11
CA LEU A 69 14.37 -4.76 -10.08
C LEU A 69 13.15 -5.39 -9.40
N VAL A 70 12.03 -5.46 -10.10
CA VAL A 70 10.79 -6.09 -9.59
C VAL A 70 11.05 -7.54 -9.18
N GLN A 71 11.97 -8.22 -9.85
CA GLN A 71 12.35 -9.61 -9.63
C GLN A 71 13.14 -9.81 -8.33
N ASP A 72 13.87 -8.77 -7.88
CA ASP A 72 14.66 -8.80 -6.65
C ASP A 72 13.80 -8.53 -5.40
N ILE A 73 12.55 -8.09 -5.57
CA ILE A 73 11.62 -7.84 -4.47
C ILE A 73 11.08 -9.18 -3.96
N THR A 74 11.52 -9.58 -2.77
CA THR A 74 11.11 -10.86 -2.15
C THR A 74 10.00 -10.70 -1.13
N SER A 75 9.88 -9.50 -0.55
CA SER A 75 8.87 -9.19 0.45
C SER A 75 8.40 -7.74 0.36
N CYS A 76 7.17 -7.52 0.79
CA CYS A 76 6.49 -6.23 0.74
C CYS A 76 5.90 -5.92 2.11
N TRP A 77 6.09 -4.69 2.58
CA TRP A 77 5.42 -4.18 3.78
C TRP A 77 4.60 -2.96 3.42
N TYR A 78 3.28 -3.11 3.52
CA TYR A 78 2.32 -2.04 3.26
C TYR A 78 1.93 -1.32 4.54
N TYR A 79 2.48 -0.12 4.73
CA TYR A 79 2.27 0.67 5.94
C TYR A 79 1.46 1.94 5.67
N HIS A 80 0.24 1.96 6.22
CA HIS A 80 -0.78 3.00 6.05
C HIS A 80 -1.33 3.07 4.61
N LEU A 81 -2.56 3.55 4.41
CA LEU A 81 -3.15 3.80 3.09
C LEU A 81 -2.56 5.11 2.54
N PRO A 82 -1.62 5.07 1.58
CA PRO A 82 -1.01 6.28 1.09
C PRO A 82 -1.64 6.71 -0.24
N GLU A 83 -1.65 8.01 -0.49
CA GLU A 83 -2.31 8.60 -1.67
C GLU A 83 -1.27 9.17 -2.64
N PRO A 84 -1.34 8.83 -3.94
CA PRO A 84 -0.44 9.39 -4.94
C PRO A 84 -0.52 10.92 -5.02
N ASN A 85 0.61 11.57 -5.26
CA ASN A 85 0.69 13.03 -5.35
C ASN A 85 0.83 13.49 -6.79
N ILE A 86 -0.30 13.89 -7.37
CA ILE A 86 -0.36 14.34 -8.77
C ILE A 86 0.17 15.77 -8.94
N SER A 87 0.84 16.01 -10.08
CA SER A 87 1.39 17.32 -10.46
C SER A 87 0.38 18.45 -10.30
N SER A 88 0.80 19.56 -9.70
CA SER A 88 0.01 20.80 -9.64
C SER A 88 -0.14 21.45 -11.01
N LYS A 89 0.63 21.00 -12.01
CA LYS A 89 0.47 21.38 -13.43
C LYS A 89 -0.81 20.79 -14.03
N ILE A 90 -1.32 19.66 -13.54
CA ILE A 90 -2.62 19.12 -13.96
C ILE A 90 -3.73 19.92 -13.27
N LYS A 91 -4.46 20.69 -14.07
CA LYS A 91 -5.55 21.57 -13.64
C LYS A 91 -6.91 20.92 -13.90
N GLY A 92 -7.92 21.36 -13.15
CA GLY A 92 -9.29 20.85 -13.22
C GLY A 92 -9.52 19.64 -12.31
N LYS A 93 -10.65 19.63 -11.59
CA LYS A 93 -10.98 18.57 -10.62
C LYS A 93 -11.02 17.18 -11.28
N SER A 94 -11.78 17.04 -12.37
CA SER A 94 -11.93 15.78 -13.11
C SER A 94 -10.59 15.22 -13.60
N ASN A 95 -9.75 16.04 -14.23
CA ASN A 95 -8.43 15.60 -14.69
C ASN A 95 -7.51 15.16 -13.54
N ARG A 96 -7.60 15.83 -12.38
CA ARG A 96 -6.83 15.44 -11.20
C ARG A 96 -7.33 14.12 -10.62
N GLU A 97 -8.64 13.92 -10.52
CA GLU A 97 -9.25 12.67 -10.07
C GLU A 97 -8.88 11.51 -11.00
N PHE A 98 -8.95 11.73 -12.32
CA PHE A 98 -8.50 10.77 -13.32
C PHE A 98 -7.02 10.40 -13.14
N ALA A 99 -6.14 11.40 -13.01
CA ALA A 99 -4.70 11.14 -12.82
C ALA A 99 -4.39 10.41 -11.50
N VAL A 100 -5.12 10.69 -10.42
CA VAL A 100 -5.01 9.93 -9.16
C VAL A 100 -5.48 8.49 -9.38
N GLY A 101 -6.59 8.30 -10.10
CA GLY A 101 -7.12 6.98 -10.48
C GLY A 101 -6.09 6.15 -11.24
N GLU A 102 -5.47 6.72 -12.28
CA GLU A 102 -4.41 6.08 -13.06
C GLU A 102 -3.19 5.71 -12.21
N ALA A 103 -2.74 6.62 -11.34
CA ALA A 103 -1.63 6.34 -10.44
C ALA A 103 -1.95 5.18 -9.46
N LYS A 104 -3.18 5.16 -8.92
CA LYS A 104 -3.65 4.05 -8.08
C LYS A 104 -3.77 2.74 -8.86
N ALA A 105 -4.24 2.80 -10.11
CA ALA A 105 -4.34 1.63 -10.97
C ALA A 105 -2.95 1.05 -11.29
N GLY A 106 -1.97 1.90 -11.62
CA GLY A 106 -0.58 1.52 -11.84
C GLY A 106 0.04 0.82 -10.62
N LEU A 107 -0.06 1.41 -9.43
CA LEU A 107 0.37 0.76 -8.19
C LEU A 107 -0.42 -0.54 -7.91
N GLY A 108 -1.71 -0.53 -8.19
CA GLY A 108 -2.56 -1.71 -8.10
C GLY A 108 -2.09 -2.86 -9.00
N GLY A 109 -1.60 -2.55 -10.20
CA GLY A 109 -0.97 -3.52 -11.10
C GLY A 109 0.31 -4.08 -10.49
N LEU A 110 1.19 -3.22 -9.97
CA LEU A 110 2.41 -3.64 -9.29
C LEU A 110 2.13 -4.58 -8.10
N TRP A 111 1.12 -4.30 -7.28
CA TRP A 111 0.74 -5.18 -6.17
C TRP A 111 0.40 -6.59 -6.66
N ARG A 112 -0.37 -6.70 -7.75
CA ARG A 112 -0.78 -7.97 -8.35
C ARG A 112 0.39 -8.74 -8.96
N ILE A 113 1.35 -8.04 -9.58
CA ILE A 113 2.60 -8.65 -10.06
C ILE A 113 3.39 -9.25 -8.88
N LEU A 114 3.30 -8.63 -7.70
CA LEU A 114 3.97 -9.04 -6.47
C LEU A 114 3.10 -9.94 -5.57
N ASP A 115 1.91 -10.41 -6.01
CA ASP A 115 0.98 -11.19 -5.17
C ASP A 115 1.62 -12.49 -4.62
N ASN A 116 2.60 -13.05 -5.35
CA ASN A 116 3.31 -14.28 -4.97
C ASN A 116 4.48 -14.04 -3.98
N ARG A 117 4.72 -12.79 -3.57
CA ARG A 117 5.78 -12.43 -2.60
C ARG A 117 5.25 -12.52 -1.17
N PHE A 118 6.15 -12.43 -0.20
CA PHE A 118 5.73 -12.35 1.20
C PHE A 118 5.18 -10.95 1.52
N TRP A 119 3.99 -10.85 2.11
CA TRP A 119 3.36 -9.57 2.42
C TRP A 119 3.04 -9.39 3.89
N ILE A 120 3.48 -8.26 4.44
CA ILE A 120 2.96 -7.70 5.67
C ILE A 120 1.88 -6.68 5.29
N ASN A 121 0.63 -6.97 5.66
CA ASN A 121 -0.57 -6.16 5.39
C ASN A 121 -0.91 -5.98 3.90
N HIS A 122 -0.99 -7.08 3.14
CA HIS A 122 -1.36 -7.03 1.72
C HIS A 122 -2.59 -6.12 1.43
N PRO A 123 -2.53 -5.18 0.46
CA PRO A 123 -3.62 -4.25 0.17
C PRO A 123 -4.98 -4.92 -0.09
N LYS A 124 -4.98 -6.05 -0.80
CA LYS A 124 -6.15 -6.92 -1.01
C LYS A 124 -6.88 -7.31 0.29
N ASN A 125 -6.16 -7.57 1.38
CA ASN A 125 -6.77 -7.97 2.65
C ASN A 125 -7.38 -6.77 3.38
N LEU A 126 -6.78 -5.59 3.21
CA LEU A 126 -7.32 -4.33 3.72
C LEU A 126 -8.68 -4.02 3.07
N SER A 127 -8.74 -4.09 1.74
CA SER A 127 -9.97 -3.84 0.98
C SER A 127 -11.02 -4.95 1.13
N ALA A 128 -10.63 -6.20 1.43
CA ALA A 128 -11.57 -7.30 1.62
C ALA A 128 -12.38 -7.21 2.93
N GLY A 129 -11.90 -6.49 3.95
CA GLY A 129 -12.59 -6.48 5.24
C GLY A 129 -11.87 -5.76 6.37
N ALA A 130 -10.54 -5.73 6.35
CA ALA A 130 -9.77 -5.26 7.52
C ALA A 130 -9.89 -3.76 7.77
N LEU A 131 -10.47 -2.97 6.87
CA LEU A 131 -10.78 -1.54 7.09
C LEU A 131 -12.19 -1.28 7.61
N TYR A 132 -13.10 -2.25 7.54
CA TYR A 132 -14.51 -2.03 7.78
C TYR A 132 -14.92 -2.46 9.19
N LYS A 133 -15.14 -1.48 10.08
CA LYS A 133 -15.52 -1.72 11.49
C LYS A 133 -16.73 -2.64 11.65
N LEU A 134 -17.75 -2.51 10.80
CA LEU A 134 -18.91 -3.41 10.82
C LEU A 134 -18.50 -4.87 10.57
N LYS A 135 -17.59 -5.10 9.61
CA LYS A 135 -17.06 -6.44 9.33
C LYS A 135 -16.15 -6.94 10.44
N GLN A 136 -15.30 -6.07 10.98
CA GLN A 136 -14.42 -6.39 12.12
C GLN A 136 -15.23 -6.84 13.34
N LEU A 137 -16.28 -6.09 13.70
CA LEU A 137 -17.18 -6.44 14.82
C LEU A 137 -17.95 -7.74 14.55
N GLU A 138 -18.42 -7.95 13.32
CA GLU A 138 -19.08 -9.20 12.92
C GLU A 138 -18.15 -10.42 13.08
N VAL A 139 -16.92 -10.32 12.59
CA VAL A 139 -15.91 -11.39 12.66
C VAL A 139 -15.48 -11.62 14.11
N ALA A 140 -15.19 -10.56 14.87
CA ALA A 140 -14.81 -10.65 16.28
C ALA A 140 -15.87 -11.41 17.10
N ARG A 141 -17.15 -11.05 16.93
CA ARG A 141 -18.26 -11.77 17.56
C ARG A 141 -18.33 -13.25 17.14
N LYS A 142 -18.12 -13.55 15.84
CA LYS A 142 -18.18 -14.92 15.31
C LYS A 142 -17.09 -15.83 15.89
N VAL A 143 -15.93 -15.28 16.24
CA VAL A 143 -14.81 -16.03 16.82
C VAL A 143 -14.75 -15.95 18.34
N GLY A 144 -15.79 -15.41 18.99
CA GLY A 144 -15.97 -15.47 20.44
C GLY A 144 -15.44 -14.27 21.24
N PHE A 145 -15.02 -13.18 20.59
CA PHE A 145 -14.69 -11.95 21.31
C PHE A 145 -15.95 -11.23 21.80
N GLU A 146 -15.86 -10.65 23.00
CA GLU A 146 -16.81 -9.63 23.42
C GLU A 146 -16.66 -8.38 22.55
N VAL A 147 -17.79 -7.88 22.04
CA VAL A 147 -17.82 -6.69 21.19
C VAL A 147 -18.78 -5.66 21.79
N PRO A 148 -18.50 -4.35 21.67
CA PRO A 148 -19.38 -3.32 22.21
C PRO A 148 -20.73 -3.31 21.48
N ARG A 149 -21.81 -3.06 22.23
CA ARG A 149 -23.15 -2.85 21.66
C ARG A 149 -23.09 -1.64 20.72
N SER A 150 -23.15 -1.90 19.41
CA SER A 150 -22.91 -0.89 18.37
C SER A 150 -24.11 -0.78 17.42
N LEU A 151 -24.47 0.43 17.02
CA LEU A 151 -25.47 0.73 16.00
C LEU A 151 -24.91 1.79 15.03
N VAL A 152 -24.89 1.49 13.74
CA VAL A 152 -24.55 2.46 12.68
C VAL A 152 -25.82 2.72 11.88
N THR A 153 -26.40 3.90 12.03
CA THR A 153 -27.66 4.26 11.36
C THR A 153 -27.76 5.76 11.12
N ARG A 154 -28.51 6.15 10.08
CA ARG A 154 -29.07 7.51 9.93
C ARG A 154 -30.59 7.53 10.12
N ASN A 155 -31.21 6.38 10.41
CA ASN A 155 -32.63 6.26 10.62
C ASN A 155 -32.95 6.55 12.10
N GLN A 156 -33.71 7.61 12.33
CA GLN A 156 -34.03 8.09 13.67
C GLN A 156 -34.91 7.13 14.48
N THR A 157 -35.79 6.38 13.83
CA THR A 157 -36.62 5.34 14.48
C THR A 157 -35.76 4.23 15.09
N TRP A 158 -34.68 3.82 14.42
CA TRP A 158 -33.74 2.82 14.95
C TRP A 158 -32.99 3.29 16.19
N ILE A 159 -32.78 4.61 16.33
CA ILE A 159 -32.16 5.20 17.52
C ILE A 159 -33.14 5.12 18.70
N LEU A 160 -34.37 5.61 18.50
CA LEU A 160 -35.40 5.67 19.54
C LEU A 160 -35.75 4.30 20.12
N ASN A 161 -35.76 3.25 19.28
CA ASN A 161 -36.09 1.89 19.70
C ASN A 161 -34.90 1.09 20.28
N ARG A 162 -33.68 1.65 20.31
CA ARG A 162 -32.48 0.97 20.85
C ARG A 162 -31.84 1.69 22.04
N VAL A 163 -32.31 2.89 22.40
CA VAL A 163 -31.90 3.65 23.59
C VAL A 163 -32.99 3.51 24.66
N ILE A 164 -33.06 2.32 25.26
CA ILE A 164 -33.33 2.05 26.68
C ILE A 164 -32.53 0.79 27.02
#